data_AF-A0A7L3KHD3-F1
#
_entry.id   AF-A0A7L3KHD3-F1
#
_cell.length_a   1.000
_cell.length_b   1.000
_cell.length_c   1.000
_cell.angle_alpha   90.00
_cell.angle_beta   90.00
_cell.angle_gamma   90.00
#
_symmetry.space_group_name_H-M   'P 1'
#
loop_
_entity.id
_entity.type
_entity.pdbx_description
1 polymer ?
#
loop_
_entity_poly.entity_id
_entity_poly.type
_entity_poly.pdbx_seq_one_letter_code
_entity_poly.pdbx_strand_id
1 'polypeptide(L)'
;LPWFAWLRVPGLDAPEAGWAARASAGCLRKGQALLACGSPFGDLCPELFLNTLSRGVVSNLAGEENALVLTDARCLPGTEGGAAFVPAPDGPRVVAVIAAPFCWKGAEWVGLTLLCSLAAILRSSAAVLGEAGIVVPPVPAWVAAVPASSGQDPVGWTALVECGATWGSGVLLAPRMLLTCRHVVEARAPLHVTSAAGPGQDAAVLRGRVVFATEESSPFDVAVVELEESVPGFVPPCLADTFLPGEEVSVMGFGALGRACGPSVTAGVLSAVVAVAGRPVMLQTTCAVHGGSSGGPLVSSRSGCLMGIVASNTRDTGAGATYPHLNFCIPITVLQPFIARYRRTSDPDTFTGLNRVGEGVRAAWQLQRRPRPLSKL
;
A
#
# COMPACT_ATOMS: atom_id res chain seq x y z
N LEU A 1 26.54 1.38 16.48
CA LEU A 1 27.01 0.42 15.45
C LEU A 1 26.78 1.07 14.09
N PRO A 2 27.82 1.28 13.25
CA PRO A 2 27.62 1.72 11.88
C PRO A 2 26.96 0.60 11.08
N TRP A 3 25.82 0.88 10.44
CA TRP A 3 25.08 -0.09 9.63
C TRP A 3 25.65 -0.28 8.22
N PHE A 4 26.62 0.55 7.82
CA PHE A 4 27.19 0.57 6.47
C PHE A 4 28.71 0.47 6.53
N ALA A 5 29.28 -0.27 5.59
CA ALA A 5 30.72 -0.34 5.36
C ALA A 5 31.04 0.28 3.99
N TRP A 6 32.14 1.03 3.93
CA TRP A 6 32.66 1.60 2.69
C TRP A 6 33.82 0.73 2.18
N LEU A 7 33.76 0.36 0.90
CA LEU A 7 34.78 -0.46 0.25
C LEU A 7 35.49 0.37 -0.83
N ARG A 8 36.83 0.35 -0.84
CA ARG A 8 37.63 0.97 -1.90
C ARG A 8 37.93 -0.05 -2.97
N VAL A 9 37.51 0.21 -4.20
CA VAL A 9 37.77 -0.65 -5.37
C VAL A 9 38.52 0.18 -6.42
N PRO A 10 39.87 0.16 -6.42
CA PRO A 10 40.68 1.01 -7.32
C PRO A 10 40.36 0.82 -8.80
N GLY A 11 39.96 -0.38 -9.21
CA GLY A 11 39.59 -0.69 -10.61
C GLY A 11 38.33 0.02 -11.10
N LEU A 12 37.57 0.72 -10.24
CA LEU A 12 36.34 1.44 -10.60
C LEU A 12 36.52 2.97 -10.64
N ASP A 13 37.73 3.51 -10.48
CA ASP A 13 37.96 4.96 -10.52
C ASP A 13 37.65 5.59 -11.89
N ALA A 14 37.77 4.81 -12.97
CA ALA A 14 37.48 5.22 -14.34
C ALA A 14 36.53 4.21 -15.02
N PRO A 15 35.21 4.27 -14.74
CA PRO A 15 34.27 3.32 -15.33
C PRO A 15 34.09 3.60 -16.83
N GLU A 16 34.09 2.54 -17.65
CA GLU A 16 33.90 2.63 -19.11
C GLU A 16 32.54 3.22 -19.51
N ALA A 17 31.48 2.93 -18.73
CA ALA A 17 30.10 3.34 -19.00
C ALA A 17 29.63 4.58 -18.19
N GLY A 18 30.53 5.23 -17.45
CA GLY A 18 30.17 6.33 -16.56
C GLY A 18 29.41 5.92 -15.30
N TRP A 19 29.14 6.89 -14.43
CA TRP A 19 28.43 6.66 -13.16
C TRP A 19 26.93 6.89 -13.30
N ALA A 20 26.14 6.06 -12.62
CA ALA A 20 24.71 6.30 -12.48
C ALA A 20 24.46 7.65 -11.78
N ALA A 21 23.53 8.43 -12.32
CA ALA A 21 23.13 9.69 -11.70
C ALA A 21 22.44 9.43 -10.35
N ARG A 22 22.53 10.40 -9.44
CA ARG A 22 22.01 10.32 -8.07
C ARG A 22 20.93 11.35 -7.84
N ALA A 23 20.04 11.07 -6.89
CA ALA A 23 19.04 12.03 -6.44
C ALA A 23 18.68 11.83 -4.96
N SER A 24 18.22 12.92 -4.34
CA SER A 24 17.80 12.89 -2.95
C SER A 24 16.51 12.10 -2.77
N ALA A 25 16.43 11.27 -1.73
CA ALA A 25 15.18 10.61 -1.35
C ALA A 25 14.10 11.61 -0.88
N GLY A 26 14.47 12.85 -0.54
CA GLY A 26 13.54 13.90 -0.12
C GLY A 26 12.49 14.27 -1.17
N CYS A 27 12.71 13.93 -2.45
CA CYS A 27 11.74 14.17 -3.52
C CYS A 27 10.78 13.01 -3.78
N LEU A 28 10.94 11.88 -3.08
CA LEU A 28 10.12 10.69 -3.27
C LEU A 28 8.69 10.94 -2.80
N ARG A 29 7.74 10.33 -3.50
CA ARG A 29 6.32 10.31 -3.13
C ARG A 29 5.84 8.88 -2.99
N LYS A 30 4.91 8.64 -2.06
CA LYS A 30 4.28 7.32 -1.91
C LYS A 30 3.54 6.94 -3.20
N GLY A 31 3.62 5.67 -3.58
CA GLY A 31 3.08 5.15 -4.84
C GLY A 31 3.95 5.41 -6.07
N GLN A 32 5.04 6.18 -5.97
CA GLN A 32 5.97 6.40 -7.07
C GLN A 32 6.69 5.10 -7.43
N ALA A 33 6.81 4.80 -8.73
CA ALA A 33 7.54 3.62 -9.20
C ALA A 33 9.01 3.62 -8.76
N LEU A 34 9.50 2.45 -8.37
CA LEU A 34 10.86 2.21 -7.91
C LEU A 34 11.38 0.89 -8.50
N LEU A 35 12.67 0.87 -8.84
CA LEU A 35 13.38 -0.32 -9.31
C LEU A 35 14.52 -0.61 -8.34
N ALA A 36 14.53 -1.80 -7.75
CA ALA A 36 15.65 -2.28 -6.94
C ALA A 36 16.54 -3.18 -7.82
N CYS A 37 17.85 -2.97 -7.73
CA CYS A 37 18.87 -3.82 -8.31
C CYS A 37 19.75 -4.34 -7.18
N GLY A 38 19.65 -5.64 -6.91
CA GLY A 38 20.45 -6.32 -5.90
C GLY A 38 21.18 -7.51 -6.49
N SER A 39 22.20 -7.98 -5.80
CA SER A 39 22.89 -9.23 -6.11
C SER A 39 22.52 -10.28 -5.05
N PRO A 40 21.34 -10.92 -5.13
CA PRO A 40 20.97 -11.94 -4.15
C PRO A 40 22.01 -13.06 -4.10
N PHE A 41 22.17 -13.63 -2.91
CA PHE A 41 23.03 -14.77 -2.63
C PHE A 41 24.47 -14.65 -3.14
N GLY A 42 25.27 -13.74 -2.57
CA GLY A 42 26.69 -13.56 -2.89
C GLY A 42 27.57 -14.83 -2.92
N ASP A 43 27.10 -15.96 -2.38
CA ASP A 43 27.74 -17.28 -2.45
C ASP A 43 27.00 -18.33 -3.30
N LEU A 44 25.71 -18.16 -3.60
CA LEU A 44 24.92 -19.15 -4.37
C LEU A 44 24.79 -18.71 -5.82
N CYS A 45 25.62 -19.27 -6.70
CA CYS A 45 25.60 -19.03 -8.15
C CYS A 45 25.53 -17.54 -8.54
N PRO A 46 26.56 -16.73 -8.24
CA PRO A 46 26.60 -15.31 -8.58
C PRO A 46 26.29 -15.03 -10.07
N GLU A 47 26.70 -15.91 -10.97
CA GLU A 47 26.43 -15.80 -12.42
C GLU A 47 24.94 -15.69 -12.77
N LEU A 48 24.05 -16.32 -11.98
CA LEU A 48 22.61 -16.29 -12.24
C LEU A 48 21.92 -15.12 -11.53
N PHE A 49 22.42 -14.76 -10.35
CA PHE A 49 21.73 -13.87 -9.42
C PHE A 49 22.31 -12.46 -9.39
N LEU A 50 23.49 -12.21 -9.95
CA LEU A 50 24.04 -10.88 -10.05
C LEU A 50 23.08 -9.94 -10.81
N ASN A 51 22.89 -8.73 -10.29
CA ASN A 51 22.05 -7.68 -10.89
C ASN A 51 20.58 -8.08 -11.11
N THR A 52 20.00 -8.88 -10.22
CA THR A 52 18.56 -9.12 -10.26
C THR A 52 17.78 -7.83 -10.06
N LEU A 53 16.76 -7.65 -10.89
CA LEU A 53 15.90 -6.49 -10.89
C LEU A 53 14.55 -6.84 -10.25
N SER A 54 14.11 -6.00 -9.31
CA SER A 54 12.76 -6.05 -8.77
C SER A 54 12.10 -4.70 -8.89
N ARG A 55 10.91 -4.66 -9.49
CA ARG A 55 10.08 -3.45 -9.57
C ARG A 55 9.09 -3.41 -8.42
N GLY A 56 8.84 -2.21 -7.91
CA GLY A 56 7.81 -1.93 -6.92
C GLY A 56 7.46 -0.44 -6.93
N VAL A 57 6.89 0.02 -5.83
CA VAL A 57 6.61 1.42 -5.55
C VAL A 57 7.26 1.86 -4.24
N VAL A 58 7.39 3.16 -4.05
CA VAL A 58 7.65 3.76 -2.75
C VAL A 58 6.42 3.54 -1.87
N SER A 59 6.49 2.56 -0.98
CA SER A 59 5.38 2.18 -0.11
C SER A 59 5.21 3.12 1.06
N ASN A 60 6.30 3.53 1.70
CA ASN A 60 6.26 4.48 2.81
C ASN A 60 7.60 5.24 2.96
N LEU A 61 7.58 6.34 3.70
CA LEU A 61 8.70 7.24 3.88
C LEU A 61 8.76 7.68 5.35
N ALA A 62 9.97 7.76 5.91
CA ALA A 62 10.17 8.18 7.29
C ALA A 62 11.52 8.85 7.51
N GLY A 63 11.58 9.71 8.54
CA GLY A 63 12.78 10.45 8.92
C GLY A 63 13.02 11.70 8.07
N GLU A 64 13.98 12.50 8.51
CA GLU A 64 14.39 13.73 7.82
C GLU A 64 14.82 13.43 6.37
N GLU A 65 14.32 14.21 5.43
CA GLU A 65 14.54 14.02 3.98
C GLU A 65 14.30 12.57 3.50
N ASN A 66 13.35 11.87 4.11
CA ASN A 66 13.04 10.47 3.83
C ASN A 66 14.27 9.55 3.98
N ALA A 67 14.99 9.70 5.10
CA ALA A 67 16.15 8.87 5.43
C ALA A 67 15.86 7.36 5.33
N LEU A 68 14.64 6.94 5.67
CA LEU A 68 14.14 5.58 5.52
C LEU A 68 13.04 5.53 4.46
N VAL A 69 13.14 4.56 3.55
CA VAL A 69 12.16 4.32 2.49
C VAL A 69 11.74 2.87 2.56
N LEU A 70 10.44 2.62 2.53
CA LEU A 70 9.89 1.28 2.34
C LEU A 70 9.41 1.12 0.91
N THR A 71 9.62 -0.07 0.35
CA THR A 71 9.11 -0.45 -0.97
C THR A 71 8.52 -1.85 -0.91
N ASP A 72 7.55 -2.13 -1.77
CA ASP A 72 7.02 -3.49 -2.02
C ASP A 72 7.80 -4.22 -3.12
N ALA A 73 8.90 -3.63 -3.62
CA ALA A 73 9.84 -4.35 -4.47
C ALA A 73 10.37 -5.58 -3.70
N ARG A 74 10.20 -6.75 -4.31
CA ARG A 74 10.59 -8.06 -3.78
C ARG A 74 12.12 -8.25 -3.86
N CYS A 75 12.82 -7.60 -2.95
CA CYS A 75 14.23 -7.83 -2.74
C CYS A 75 14.41 -9.12 -1.93
N LEU A 76 15.29 -10.01 -2.40
CA LEU A 76 15.56 -11.29 -1.75
C LEU A 76 16.67 -11.13 -0.70
N PRO A 77 16.76 -12.02 0.32
CA PRO A 77 17.93 -12.08 1.18
C PRO A 77 19.24 -12.17 0.38
N GLY A 78 20.26 -11.42 0.78
CA GLY A 78 21.53 -11.27 0.05
C GLY A 78 21.56 -10.09 -0.92
N THR A 79 20.46 -9.35 -1.11
CA THR A 79 20.44 -8.13 -1.94
C THR A 79 20.91 -6.87 -1.21
N GLU A 80 21.28 -6.97 0.06
CA GLU A 80 21.74 -5.87 0.88
C GLU A 80 22.95 -5.16 0.24
N GLY A 81 22.99 -3.84 0.32
CA GLY A 81 23.98 -3.02 -0.39
C GLY A 81 23.64 -2.75 -1.86
N GLY A 82 22.64 -3.43 -2.43
CA GLY A 82 22.10 -3.12 -3.76
C GLY A 82 21.47 -1.72 -3.85
N ALA A 83 21.29 -1.23 -5.06
CA ALA A 83 20.83 0.13 -5.32
C ALA A 83 19.34 0.16 -5.67
N ALA A 84 18.64 1.18 -5.17
CA ALA A 84 17.27 1.51 -5.55
C ALA A 84 17.25 2.75 -6.44
N PHE A 85 16.52 2.63 -7.54
CA PHE A 85 16.45 3.60 -8.62
C PHE A 85 15.03 4.12 -8.78
N VAL A 86 14.94 5.40 -9.12
CA VAL A 86 13.70 5.99 -9.62
C VAL A 86 13.83 6.21 -11.12
N PRO A 87 12.82 5.83 -11.93
CA PRO A 87 12.79 6.16 -13.36
C PRO A 87 12.77 7.68 -13.58
N ALA A 88 13.60 8.17 -14.50
CA ALA A 88 13.58 9.57 -14.96
C ALA A 88 13.71 9.63 -16.49
N PRO A 89 13.30 10.73 -17.15
CA PRO A 89 13.40 10.88 -18.60
C PRO A 89 14.84 10.71 -19.12
N ASP A 90 15.82 11.28 -18.40
CA ASP A 90 17.24 11.23 -18.76
C ASP A 90 17.97 10.02 -18.11
N GLY A 91 17.25 8.93 -17.88
CA GLY A 91 17.75 7.70 -17.28
C GLY A 91 17.53 7.57 -15.77
N PRO A 92 17.56 6.34 -15.24
CA PRO A 92 17.27 6.06 -13.84
C PRO A 92 18.28 6.74 -12.91
N ARG A 93 17.84 7.16 -11.72
CA ARG A 93 18.75 7.71 -10.71
C ARG A 93 18.68 6.97 -9.39
N VAL A 94 19.85 6.77 -8.80
CA VAL A 94 20.01 6.10 -7.51
C VAL A 94 19.54 7.04 -6.41
N VAL A 95 18.63 6.56 -5.57
CA VAL A 95 18.07 7.33 -4.45
C VAL A 95 18.34 6.70 -3.10
N ALA A 96 18.49 5.38 -3.04
CA ALA A 96 18.61 4.64 -1.79
C ALA A 96 19.39 3.32 -1.99
N VAL A 97 19.78 2.73 -0.88
CA VAL A 97 20.48 1.44 -0.80
C VAL A 97 19.58 0.44 -0.08
N ILE A 98 19.52 -0.80 -0.57
CA ILE A 98 18.79 -1.90 0.08
C ILE A 98 19.47 -2.20 1.42
N ALA A 99 18.76 -1.93 2.51
CA ALA A 99 19.29 -2.09 3.86
C ALA A 99 18.84 -3.41 4.48
N ALA A 100 17.56 -3.77 4.30
CA ALA A 100 17.01 -5.03 4.78
C ALA A 100 15.79 -5.45 3.96
N PRO A 101 15.79 -6.62 3.32
CA PRO A 101 14.56 -7.21 2.79
C PRO A 101 13.68 -7.66 3.97
N PHE A 102 12.56 -6.98 4.22
CA PHE A 102 11.56 -7.42 5.21
C PHE A 102 10.66 -8.49 4.61
N CYS A 103 11.28 -9.61 4.25
CA CYS A 103 10.54 -10.76 3.80
C CYS A 103 9.64 -11.30 4.92
N TRP A 104 10.01 -11.19 6.20
CA TRP A 104 9.27 -11.82 7.30
C TRP A 104 9.11 -10.93 8.55
N LYS A 105 7.90 -10.92 9.13
CA LYS A 105 7.60 -10.37 10.47
C LYS A 105 6.63 -11.33 11.18
N GLY A 106 7.04 -11.88 12.33
CA GLY A 106 6.17 -12.75 13.12
C GLY A 106 5.61 -13.96 12.36
N ALA A 107 6.47 -14.64 11.58
CA ALA A 107 6.11 -15.74 10.66
C ALA A 107 5.16 -15.38 9.51
N GLU A 108 4.87 -14.10 9.28
CA GLU A 108 4.16 -13.63 8.11
C GLU A 108 5.14 -13.11 7.07
N TRP A 109 4.96 -13.51 5.81
CA TRP A 109 5.70 -12.88 4.73
C TRP A 109 5.11 -11.48 4.51
N VAL A 110 5.89 -10.42 4.71
CA VAL A 110 5.39 -9.03 4.62
C VAL A 110 5.59 -8.48 3.21
N GLY A 111 6.59 -8.94 2.47
CA GLY A 111 6.81 -8.48 1.09
C GLY A 111 7.12 -6.99 0.99
N LEU A 112 7.69 -6.40 2.05
CA LEU A 112 8.24 -5.05 2.04
C LEU A 112 9.76 -5.12 2.15
N THR A 113 10.45 -4.09 1.70
CA THR A 113 11.91 -3.95 1.78
C THR A 113 12.23 -2.58 2.34
N LEU A 114 13.15 -2.54 3.31
CA LEU A 114 13.75 -1.31 3.82
C LEU A 114 14.91 -0.87 2.94
N LEU A 115 14.84 0.37 2.52
CA LEU A 115 15.91 1.09 1.87
C LEU A 115 16.34 2.26 2.77
N CYS A 116 17.62 2.58 2.73
CA CYS A 116 18.18 3.76 3.38
C CYS A 116 18.60 4.77 2.31
N SER A 117 18.20 6.03 2.49
CA SER A 117 18.54 7.13 1.56
C SER A 117 20.05 7.21 1.34
N LEU A 118 20.46 7.23 0.07
CA LEU A 118 21.88 7.36 -0.30
C LEU A 118 22.44 8.70 0.22
N ALA A 119 21.64 9.76 0.16
CA ALA A 119 22.03 11.06 0.68
C ALA A 119 22.24 11.03 2.20
N ALA A 120 21.37 10.34 2.95
CA ALA A 120 21.52 10.20 4.40
C ALA A 120 22.76 9.37 4.78
N ILE A 121 23.05 8.29 4.05
CA ILE A 121 24.24 7.46 4.26
C ILE A 121 25.52 8.26 4.00
N LEU A 122 25.57 9.00 2.90
CA LEU A 122 26.71 9.84 2.54
C LEU A 122 26.95 10.95 3.59
N ARG A 123 25.90 11.63 4.04
CA ARG A 123 26.00 12.65 5.09
C ARG A 123 26.48 12.08 6.42
N SER A 124 25.93 10.95 6.86
CA SER A 124 26.33 10.33 8.13
C SER A 124 27.76 9.78 8.10
N SER A 125 28.27 9.46 6.91
CA SER A 125 29.63 8.94 6.70
C SER A 125 30.67 10.01 6.38
N ALA A 126 30.29 11.29 6.30
CA ALA A 126 31.16 12.34 5.79
C ALA A 126 32.47 12.51 6.59
N ALA A 127 32.41 12.37 7.92
CA ALA A 127 33.61 12.45 8.77
C ALA A 127 34.60 11.31 8.48
N VAL A 128 34.10 10.07 8.43
CA VAL A 128 34.89 8.86 8.16
C VAL A 128 35.48 8.89 6.75
N LEU A 129 34.69 9.30 5.76
CA LEU A 129 35.17 9.45 4.38
C LEU A 129 36.21 10.58 4.26
N GLY A 130 36.03 11.67 5.02
CA GLY A 130 36.98 12.77 5.09
C GLY A 130 38.34 12.36 5.67
N GLU A 131 38.36 11.54 6.73
CA GLU A 131 39.60 10.96 7.28
C GLU A 131 40.34 10.09 6.25
N ALA A 132 39.59 9.42 5.37
CA ALA A 132 40.14 8.64 4.26
C ALA A 132 40.52 9.48 3.01
N GLY A 133 40.39 10.82 3.08
CA GLY A 133 40.68 11.72 1.96
C GLY A 133 39.65 11.69 0.83
N ILE A 134 38.46 11.14 1.07
CA ILE A 134 37.39 11.01 0.08
C ILE A 134 36.40 12.17 0.25
N VAL A 135 36.26 12.99 -0.79
CA VAL A 135 35.26 14.06 -0.83
C VAL A 135 33.89 13.46 -1.10
N VAL A 136 32.96 13.66 -0.17
CA VAL A 136 31.56 13.27 -0.35
C VAL A 136 30.90 14.18 -1.39
N PRO A 137 30.49 13.65 -2.55
CA PRO A 137 29.83 14.47 -3.56
C PRO A 137 28.41 14.82 -3.12
N PRO A 138 27.92 16.03 -3.46
CA PRO A 138 26.55 16.43 -3.15
C PRO A 138 25.56 15.53 -3.91
N VAL A 139 24.45 15.21 -3.25
CA VAL A 139 23.31 14.55 -3.88
C VAL A 139 22.29 15.63 -4.25
N PRO A 140 22.04 15.88 -5.54
CA PRO A 140 21.16 16.97 -5.94
C PRO A 140 19.73 16.70 -5.49
N ALA A 141 19.05 17.77 -5.06
CA ALA A 141 17.60 17.75 -4.99
C ALA A 141 17.06 17.57 -6.41
N TRP A 142 16.27 16.53 -6.60
CA TRP A 142 15.55 16.26 -7.83
C TRP A 142 14.13 16.79 -7.61
N VAL A 143 13.48 17.30 -8.66
CA VAL A 143 12.00 17.41 -8.68
C VAL A 143 11.52 16.49 -9.80
N ALA A 144 10.71 15.48 -9.49
CA ALA A 144 10.17 14.61 -10.52
C ALA A 144 9.22 15.48 -11.33
N ALA A 145 9.34 15.49 -12.66
CA ALA A 145 8.22 15.88 -13.50
C ALA A 145 7.11 14.84 -13.25
N VAL A 146 6.22 15.14 -12.30
CA VAL A 146 5.02 14.34 -12.06
C VAL A 146 4.09 14.67 -13.23
N PRO A 147 3.66 13.68 -14.05
CA PRO A 147 2.50 13.92 -14.90
C PRO A 147 1.37 14.28 -13.95
N ALA A 148 0.75 15.45 -14.13
CA ALA A 148 -0.34 15.92 -13.30
C ALA A 148 -1.39 14.80 -13.18
N SER A 149 -1.36 14.06 -12.08
CA SER A 149 -2.30 12.97 -11.82
C SER A 149 -3.60 13.64 -11.41
N SER A 150 -4.39 14.02 -12.41
CA SER A 150 -5.83 14.31 -12.35
C SER A 150 -6.37 14.86 -11.02
N GLY A 151 -5.73 15.86 -10.39
CA GLY A 151 -6.23 16.53 -9.17
C GLY A 151 -6.71 15.62 -8.01
N GLN A 152 -6.43 14.33 -8.03
CA GLN A 152 -6.92 13.33 -7.09
C GLN A 152 -5.70 12.63 -6.52
N ASP A 153 -5.50 12.79 -5.23
CA ASP A 153 -4.50 12.06 -4.45
C ASP A 153 -5.24 10.96 -3.67
N PRO A 154 -5.25 9.70 -4.15
CA PRO A 154 -5.99 8.64 -3.49
C PRO A 154 -5.50 8.34 -2.06
N VAL A 155 -4.27 8.76 -1.73
CA VAL A 155 -3.75 8.70 -0.36
C VAL A 155 -4.61 9.54 0.58
N GLY A 156 -5.10 10.70 0.11
CA GLY A 156 -5.98 11.60 0.87
C GLY A 156 -7.35 11.01 1.21
N TRP A 157 -7.79 9.94 0.54
CA TRP A 157 -9.02 9.22 0.88
C TRP A 157 -8.81 8.21 2.00
N THR A 158 -7.56 7.86 2.30
CA THR A 158 -7.23 6.84 3.29
C THR A 158 -7.16 7.46 4.67
N ALA A 159 -7.80 6.83 5.65
CA ALA A 159 -7.71 7.24 7.05
C ALA A 159 -7.39 6.03 7.95
N LEU A 160 -6.72 6.31 9.06
CA LEU A 160 -6.53 5.34 10.13
C LEU A 160 -7.80 5.32 10.96
N VAL A 161 -8.31 4.13 11.25
CA VAL A 161 -9.44 3.93 12.16
C VAL A 161 -8.92 3.23 13.40
N GLU A 162 -9.03 3.88 14.55
CA GLU A 162 -8.68 3.33 15.86
C GLU A 162 -9.98 3.16 16.67
N CYS A 163 -10.25 1.95 17.14
CA CYS A 163 -11.45 1.64 17.91
C CYS A 163 -11.08 0.69 19.06
N GLY A 164 -11.10 1.20 20.29
CA GLY A 164 -10.64 0.44 21.46
C GLY A 164 -9.18 0.01 21.31
N ALA A 165 -8.91 -1.29 21.38
CA ALA A 165 -7.57 -1.88 21.19
C ALA A 165 -7.28 -2.28 19.73
N THR A 166 -8.24 -2.11 18.83
CA THR A 166 -8.14 -2.50 17.43
C THR A 166 -7.86 -1.29 16.54
N TRP A 167 -7.14 -1.51 15.45
CA TRP A 167 -6.99 -0.51 14.40
C TRP A 167 -7.07 -1.13 13.02
N GLY A 168 -7.42 -0.29 12.06
CA GLY A 168 -7.46 -0.62 10.65
C GLY A 168 -7.41 0.63 9.80
N SER A 169 -7.79 0.47 8.54
CA SER A 169 -7.86 1.54 7.57
C SER A 169 -9.32 1.85 7.23
N GLY A 170 -9.55 3.02 6.65
CA GLY A 170 -10.85 3.42 6.15
C GLY A 170 -10.73 4.27 4.90
N VAL A 171 -11.84 4.38 4.17
CA VAL A 171 -11.99 5.21 2.99
C VAL A 171 -12.99 6.33 3.25
N LEU A 172 -12.54 7.57 3.11
CA LEU A 172 -13.39 8.76 3.15
C LEU A 172 -14.21 8.86 1.85
N LEU A 173 -15.54 8.88 1.97
CA LEU A 173 -16.47 9.00 0.84
C LEU A 173 -17.23 10.32 0.82
N ALA A 174 -17.29 11.00 1.96
CA ALA A 174 -17.82 12.34 2.11
C ALA A 174 -17.04 13.05 3.23
N PRO A 175 -17.19 14.38 3.40
CA PRO A 175 -16.45 15.12 4.43
C PRO A 175 -16.58 14.54 5.85
N ARG A 176 -17.70 13.87 6.13
CA ARG A 176 -18.00 13.28 7.44
C ARG A 176 -18.32 11.78 7.38
N MET A 177 -18.07 11.11 6.26
CA MET A 177 -18.47 9.72 6.07
C MET A 177 -17.27 8.87 5.65
N LEU A 178 -17.05 7.80 6.39
CA LEU A 178 -15.98 6.84 6.19
C LEU A 178 -16.54 5.42 6.11
N LEU A 179 -15.99 4.61 5.21
CA LEU A 179 -16.16 3.16 5.22
C LEU A 179 -14.94 2.48 5.82
N THR A 180 -15.15 1.41 6.55
CA THR A 180 -14.11 0.51 7.03
C THR A 180 -14.67 -0.91 7.11
N CYS A 181 -13.86 -1.85 7.58
CA CYS A 181 -14.30 -3.20 7.88
C CYS A 181 -15.03 -3.25 9.21
N ARG A 182 -16.05 -4.11 9.32
CA ARG A 182 -16.76 -4.28 10.60
C ARG A 182 -15.84 -4.84 11.68
N HIS A 183 -14.92 -5.75 11.36
CA HIS A 183 -13.99 -6.28 12.36
C HIS A 183 -12.99 -5.25 12.92
N VAL A 184 -12.88 -4.06 12.31
CA VAL A 184 -12.03 -2.95 12.77
C VAL A 184 -12.75 -2.10 13.83
N VAL A 185 -14.06 -2.23 13.96
CA VAL A 185 -14.87 -1.42 14.88
C VAL A 185 -15.55 -2.29 15.91
N GLU A 186 -15.68 -1.77 17.13
CA GLU A 186 -16.40 -2.41 18.21
C GLU A 186 -17.55 -1.51 18.67
N ALA A 187 -18.70 -2.13 18.96
CA ALA A 187 -19.86 -1.39 19.45
C ALA A 187 -19.53 -0.72 20.79
N ARG A 188 -19.80 0.58 20.91
CA ARG A 188 -19.61 1.40 22.13
C ARG A 188 -18.16 1.68 22.54
N ALA A 189 -17.17 1.24 21.78
CA ALA A 189 -15.78 1.67 21.99
C ALA A 189 -15.57 3.10 21.42
N PRO A 190 -14.70 3.92 22.04
CA PRO A 190 -14.31 5.20 21.46
C PRO A 190 -13.64 4.97 20.11
N LEU A 191 -14.08 5.70 19.09
CA LEU A 191 -13.57 5.61 17.73
C LEU A 191 -12.93 6.93 17.32
N HIS A 192 -11.67 6.84 16.91
CA HIS A 192 -10.88 7.94 16.39
C HIS A 192 -10.49 7.66 14.94
N VAL A 193 -10.56 8.70 14.11
CA VAL A 193 -10.16 8.66 12.70
C VAL A 193 -9.05 9.67 12.50
N THR A 194 -7.89 9.20 12.02
CA THR A 194 -6.79 10.08 11.63
C THR A 194 -6.72 10.13 10.10
N SER A 195 -7.02 11.28 9.50
CA SER A 195 -6.90 11.44 8.04
C SER A 195 -5.44 11.42 7.62
N ALA A 196 -5.14 10.91 6.42
CA ALA A 196 -3.81 11.04 5.87
C ALA A 196 -3.44 12.53 5.72
N ALA A 197 -2.24 12.90 6.18
CA ALA A 197 -1.70 14.24 5.98
C ALA A 197 -1.53 14.48 4.46
N GLY A 198 -2.21 15.50 3.95
CA GLY A 198 -1.99 15.99 2.59
C GLY A 198 -0.68 16.80 2.51
N PRO A 199 -0.20 17.15 1.31
CA PRO A 199 0.95 18.03 1.16
C PRO A 199 0.72 19.37 1.86
N GLY A 200 1.43 19.62 2.98
CA GLY A 200 1.33 20.86 3.75
C GLY A 200 0.14 20.95 4.71
N GLN A 201 -0.56 19.84 5.01
CA GLN A 201 -1.61 19.79 6.03
C GLN A 201 -1.29 18.72 7.07
N ASP A 202 -1.41 19.07 8.35
CA ASP A 202 -1.24 18.10 9.44
C ASP A 202 -2.38 17.08 9.45
N ALA A 203 -2.07 15.87 9.91
CA ALA A 203 -3.06 14.84 10.11
C ALA A 203 -4.08 15.28 11.18
N ALA A 204 -5.37 15.32 10.81
CA ALA A 204 -6.43 15.64 11.74
C ALA A 204 -6.92 14.36 12.43
N VAL A 205 -6.99 14.37 13.77
CA VAL A 205 -7.60 13.30 14.56
C VAL A 205 -9.02 13.70 14.91
N LEU A 206 -10.00 13.01 14.34
CA LEU A 206 -11.42 13.29 14.51
C LEU A 206 -12.10 12.18 15.29
N ARG A 207 -13.13 12.53 16.07
CA ARG A 207 -14.02 11.53 16.67
C ARG A 207 -15.03 11.04 15.63
N GLY A 208 -15.38 9.77 15.72
CA GLY A 208 -16.41 9.17 14.88
C GLY A 208 -17.34 8.26 15.66
N ARG A 209 -18.47 7.96 15.04
CA ARG A 209 -19.49 7.04 15.55
C ARG A 209 -19.83 6.03 14.46
N VAL A 210 -19.88 4.76 14.82
CA VAL A 210 -20.40 3.71 13.93
C VAL A 210 -21.90 3.93 13.76
N VAL A 211 -22.34 4.22 12.53
CA VAL A 211 -23.76 4.40 12.20
C VAL A 211 -24.39 3.14 11.65
N PHE A 212 -23.58 2.26 11.07
CA PHE A 212 -24.00 0.94 10.59
C PHE A 212 -22.82 -0.01 10.63
N ALA A 213 -23.08 -1.27 10.95
CA ALA A 213 -22.17 -2.37 10.73
C ALA A 213 -22.99 -3.57 10.23
N THR A 214 -22.43 -4.33 9.30
CA THR A 214 -23.06 -5.55 8.82
C THR A 214 -23.22 -6.57 9.95
N GLU A 215 -24.15 -7.50 9.80
CA GLU A 215 -24.26 -8.63 10.73
C GLU A 215 -23.08 -9.58 10.55
N GLU A 216 -22.76 -10.38 11.58
CA GLU A 216 -21.73 -11.43 11.47
C GLU A 216 -22.07 -12.48 10.39
N SER A 217 -23.37 -12.66 10.11
CA SER A 217 -23.86 -13.54 9.05
C SER A 217 -23.68 -12.96 7.64
N SER A 218 -23.35 -11.67 7.51
CA SER A 218 -23.14 -11.02 6.22
C SER A 218 -21.82 -11.48 5.59
N PRO A 219 -21.78 -11.79 4.29
CA PRO A 219 -20.52 -12.05 3.60
C PRO A 219 -19.68 -10.79 3.38
N PHE A 220 -20.32 -9.61 3.44
CA PHE A 220 -19.64 -8.33 3.33
C PHE A 220 -19.30 -7.85 4.74
N ASP A 221 -18.02 -7.64 5.00
CA ASP A 221 -17.52 -7.14 6.27
C ASP A 221 -17.35 -5.62 6.21
N VAL A 222 -18.41 -4.88 6.51
CA VAL A 222 -18.48 -3.43 6.29
C VAL A 222 -19.02 -2.72 7.52
N ALA A 223 -18.38 -1.62 7.89
CA ALA A 223 -18.91 -0.63 8.81
C ALA A 223 -18.89 0.77 8.17
N VAL A 224 -19.89 1.56 8.53
CA VAL A 224 -20.03 2.96 8.15
C VAL A 224 -19.82 3.80 9.40
N VAL A 225 -18.89 4.74 9.31
CA VAL A 225 -18.54 5.67 10.38
C VAL A 225 -18.92 7.08 9.95
N GLU A 226 -19.63 7.77 10.83
CA GLU A 226 -19.91 9.19 10.70
C GLU A 226 -19.00 9.97 11.65
N LEU A 227 -18.32 10.98 11.10
CA LEU A 227 -17.41 11.85 11.85
C LEU A 227 -18.17 12.99 12.51
N GLU A 228 -17.73 13.39 13.70
CA GLU A 228 -18.27 14.54 14.43
C GLU A 228 -17.97 15.87 13.73
N GLU A 229 -16.88 15.91 12.95
CA GLU A 229 -16.40 17.09 12.22
C GLU A 229 -16.05 16.72 10.78
N SER A 230 -16.04 17.71 9.90
CA SER A 230 -15.67 17.52 8.49
C SER A 230 -14.15 17.45 8.34
N VAL A 231 -13.66 16.48 7.56
CA VAL A 231 -12.25 16.41 7.17
C VAL A 231 -11.88 17.64 6.33
N PRO A 232 -10.90 18.46 6.78
CA PRO A 232 -10.42 19.60 6.03
C PRO A 232 -9.86 19.19 4.66
N GLY A 233 -10.12 19.98 3.62
CA GLY A 233 -9.55 19.72 2.29
C GLY A 233 -10.04 18.44 1.60
N PHE A 234 -11.15 17.85 2.05
CA PHE A 234 -11.69 16.62 1.47
C PHE A 234 -12.00 16.77 -0.02
N VAL A 235 -11.46 15.85 -0.84
CA VAL A 235 -11.77 15.70 -2.26
C VAL A 235 -12.53 14.39 -2.47
N PRO A 236 -13.75 14.41 -3.03
CA PRO A 236 -14.53 13.20 -3.27
C PRO A 236 -13.80 12.18 -4.17
N PRO A 237 -13.85 10.87 -3.86
CA PRO A 237 -13.27 9.86 -4.71
C PRO A 237 -14.05 9.68 -6.01
N CYS A 238 -13.33 9.52 -7.13
CA CYS A 238 -13.90 8.91 -8.32
C CYS A 238 -14.22 7.43 -8.01
N LEU A 239 -15.45 6.98 -8.25
CA LEU A 239 -15.82 5.58 -8.05
C LEU A 239 -15.74 4.84 -9.39
N ALA A 240 -15.06 3.70 -9.42
CA ALA A 240 -15.00 2.85 -10.61
C ALA A 240 -16.33 2.10 -10.81
N ASP A 241 -16.72 1.92 -12.07
CA ASP A 241 -17.87 1.13 -12.49
C ASP A 241 -17.46 -0.18 -13.21
N THR A 242 -16.20 -0.27 -13.61
CA THR A 242 -15.63 -1.34 -14.43
C THR A 242 -14.38 -1.89 -13.77
N PHE A 243 -14.19 -3.21 -13.85
CA PHE A 243 -13.07 -3.92 -13.25
C PHE A 243 -12.47 -4.89 -14.28
N LEU A 244 -11.21 -4.69 -14.64
CA LEU A 244 -10.55 -5.45 -15.69
C LEU A 244 -9.41 -6.30 -15.11
N PRO A 245 -9.56 -7.63 -15.05
CA PRO A 245 -8.45 -8.49 -14.62
C PRO A 245 -7.16 -8.19 -15.40
N GLY A 246 -6.05 -8.11 -14.68
CA GLY A 246 -4.73 -7.73 -15.19
C GLY A 246 -4.43 -6.22 -15.15
N GLU A 247 -5.38 -5.35 -14.81
CA GLU A 247 -5.09 -3.93 -14.64
C GLU A 247 -4.21 -3.67 -13.40
N GLU A 248 -3.29 -2.70 -13.52
CA GLU A 248 -2.48 -2.25 -12.40
C GLU A 248 -3.36 -1.55 -11.36
N VAL A 249 -3.23 -1.98 -10.12
CA VAL A 249 -3.99 -1.46 -8.98
C VAL A 249 -3.04 -1.17 -7.82
N SER A 250 -3.51 -0.34 -6.90
CA SER A 250 -2.80 -0.02 -5.67
C SER A 250 -3.73 -0.12 -4.47
N VAL A 251 -3.21 -0.65 -3.37
CA VAL A 251 -3.87 -0.63 -2.06
C VAL A 251 -3.18 0.43 -1.21
N MET A 252 -3.98 1.22 -0.48
CA MET A 252 -3.48 2.09 0.57
C MET A 252 -4.01 1.64 1.92
N GLY A 253 -3.19 1.74 2.97
CA GLY A 253 -3.64 1.45 4.31
C GLY A 253 -2.60 1.67 5.38
N PHE A 254 -3.06 1.83 6.62
CA PHE A 254 -2.26 1.93 7.82
C PHE A 254 -1.88 0.53 8.32
N GLY A 255 -1.03 -0.15 7.54
CA GLY A 255 -0.54 -1.50 7.83
C GLY A 255 0.49 -1.57 8.96
N ALA A 256 1.56 -2.34 8.78
CA ALA A 256 2.52 -2.71 9.82
C ALA A 256 3.24 -1.56 10.56
N LEU A 257 3.20 -0.34 10.03
CA LEU A 257 3.79 0.87 10.63
C LEU A 257 2.80 1.75 11.40
N GLY A 258 1.49 1.47 11.31
CA GLY A 258 0.43 2.21 12.00
C GLY A 258 0.55 3.73 11.83
N ARG A 259 0.51 4.46 12.95
CA ARG A 259 0.53 5.94 13.01
C ARG A 259 1.84 6.59 12.61
N ALA A 260 2.97 5.89 12.74
CA ALA A 260 4.30 6.53 12.75
C ALA A 260 4.67 7.21 11.42
N CYS A 261 4.15 6.69 10.31
CA CYS A 261 4.56 7.14 8.97
C CYS A 261 3.37 7.40 8.03
N GLY A 262 2.13 7.43 8.55
CA GLY A 262 0.93 7.52 7.72
C GLY A 262 0.67 6.25 6.87
N PRO A 263 -0.26 6.31 5.90
CA PRO A 263 -0.66 5.13 5.13
C PRO A 263 0.49 4.64 4.25
N SER A 264 0.61 3.32 4.10
CA SER A 264 1.51 2.67 3.16
C SER A 264 0.78 2.38 1.86
N VAL A 265 1.50 2.37 0.74
CA VAL A 265 1.00 2.06 -0.59
C VAL A 265 1.65 0.77 -1.10
N THR A 266 0.87 -0.15 -1.64
CA THR A 266 1.38 -1.34 -2.31
C THR A 266 0.73 -1.49 -3.68
N ALA A 267 1.53 -1.87 -4.67
CA ALA A 267 1.13 -2.04 -6.05
C ALA A 267 0.96 -3.53 -6.37
N GLY A 268 0.13 -3.80 -7.38
CA GLY A 268 -0.15 -5.15 -7.85
C GLY A 268 -1.07 -5.10 -9.05
N VAL A 269 -1.78 -6.20 -9.28
CA VAL A 269 -2.79 -6.31 -10.33
C VAL A 269 -4.11 -6.79 -9.77
N LEU A 270 -5.20 -6.34 -10.38
CA LEU A 270 -6.50 -6.96 -10.18
C LEU A 270 -6.44 -8.37 -10.77
N SER A 271 -6.30 -9.38 -9.92
CA SER A 271 -6.07 -10.76 -10.35
C SER A 271 -7.33 -11.40 -10.92
N ALA A 272 -8.47 -11.16 -10.28
CA ALA A 272 -9.74 -11.75 -10.67
C ALA A 272 -10.93 -10.88 -10.21
N VAL A 273 -12.03 -11.00 -10.95
CA VAL A 273 -13.33 -10.42 -10.62
C VAL A 273 -14.32 -11.55 -10.50
N VAL A 274 -14.80 -11.82 -9.29
CA VAL A 274 -15.81 -12.85 -9.05
C VAL A 274 -17.18 -12.19 -9.18
N ALA A 275 -17.97 -12.69 -10.13
CA ALA A 275 -19.31 -12.18 -10.41
C ALA A 275 -20.39 -13.23 -10.12
N VAL A 276 -21.51 -12.78 -9.56
CA VAL A 276 -22.72 -13.58 -9.35
C VAL A 276 -23.86 -12.91 -10.10
N ALA A 277 -24.56 -13.67 -10.95
CA ALA A 277 -25.60 -13.14 -11.84
C ALA A 277 -25.13 -11.90 -12.66
N GLY A 278 -23.90 -11.95 -13.17
CA GLY A 278 -23.30 -10.87 -13.98
C GLY A 278 -22.85 -9.64 -13.18
N ARG A 279 -22.98 -9.63 -11.86
CA ARG A 279 -22.58 -8.51 -11.00
C ARG A 279 -21.29 -8.84 -10.23
N PRO A 280 -20.25 -7.99 -10.27
CA PRO A 280 -19.06 -8.15 -9.43
C PRO A 280 -19.45 -8.14 -7.95
N VAL A 281 -19.00 -9.15 -7.19
CA VAL A 281 -19.25 -9.26 -5.75
C VAL A 281 -17.98 -9.39 -4.92
N MET A 282 -16.85 -9.71 -5.56
CA MET A 282 -15.54 -9.79 -4.91
C MET A 282 -14.46 -9.49 -5.95
N LEU A 283 -13.50 -8.65 -5.56
CA LEU A 283 -12.28 -8.39 -6.31
C LEU A 283 -11.12 -9.11 -5.65
N GLN A 284 -10.24 -9.70 -6.43
CA GLN A 284 -9.00 -10.32 -5.95
C GLN A 284 -7.81 -9.49 -6.44
N THR A 285 -6.86 -9.17 -5.57
CA THR A 285 -5.65 -8.41 -5.92
C THR A 285 -4.37 -9.09 -5.46
N THR A 286 -3.28 -8.84 -6.20
CA THR A 286 -1.91 -9.22 -5.79
C THR A 286 -1.20 -8.15 -4.96
N CYS A 287 -1.79 -6.97 -4.72
CA CYS A 287 -1.21 -5.97 -3.83
C CYS A 287 -0.85 -6.61 -2.47
N ALA A 288 0.31 -6.27 -1.91
CA ALA A 288 0.65 -6.72 -0.57
C ALA A 288 -0.27 -6.07 0.47
N VAL A 289 -0.94 -6.87 1.31
CA VAL A 289 -1.84 -6.39 2.37
C VAL A 289 -1.41 -6.94 3.71
N HIS A 290 -1.41 -6.08 4.73
CA HIS A 290 -0.96 -6.41 6.09
C HIS A 290 -2.06 -6.17 7.11
N GLY A 291 -1.89 -6.70 8.32
CA GLY A 291 -2.70 -6.29 9.46
C GLY A 291 -2.73 -4.76 9.58
N GLY A 292 -3.91 -4.19 9.67
CA GLY A 292 -4.15 -2.75 9.66
C GLY A 292 -4.58 -2.17 8.30
N SER A 293 -4.38 -2.87 7.18
CA SER A 293 -4.83 -2.42 5.85
C SER A 293 -6.33 -2.66 5.58
N SER A 294 -6.99 -3.52 6.37
CA SER A 294 -8.43 -3.79 6.26
C SER A 294 -9.25 -2.50 6.31
N GLY A 295 -10.19 -2.35 5.39
CA GLY A 295 -11.01 -1.15 5.19
C GLY A 295 -10.36 -0.05 4.35
N GLY A 296 -9.08 -0.21 3.96
CA GLY A 296 -8.38 0.74 3.08
C GLY A 296 -8.80 0.64 1.61
N PRO A 297 -8.52 1.65 0.78
CA PRO A 297 -8.98 1.68 -0.61
C PRO A 297 -8.13 0.78 -1.52
N LEU A 298 -8.80 0.10 -2.45
CA LEU A 298 -8.22 -0.46 -3.68
C LEU A 298 -8.50 0.54 -4.81
N VAL A 299 -7.47 0.98 -5.51
CA VAL A 299 -7.54 2.06 -6.51
C VAL A 299 -6.92 1.58 -7.83
N SER A 300 -7.52 1.94 -8.96
CA SER A 300 -6.90 1.70 -10.27
C SER A 300 -5.72 2.64 -10.46
N SER A 301 -4.53 2.11 -10.71
CA SER A 301 -3.33 2.93 -10.93
C SER A 301 -3.43 3.76 -12.22
N ARG A 302 -4.31 3.38 -13.15
CA ARG A 302 -4.54 4.09 -14.42
C ARG A 302 -5.52 5.24 -14.29
N SER A 303 -6.69 5.00 -13.70
CA SER A 303 -7.77 6.01 -13.63
C SER A 303 -7.74 6.83 -12.34
N GLY A 304 -7.04 6.35 -11.30
CA GLY A 304 -7.09 6.92 -9.97
C GLY A 304 -8.43 6.68 -9.25
N CYS A 305 -9.38 5.96 -9.85
CA CYS A 305 -10.70 5.74 -9.26
C CYS A 305 -10.67 4.59 -8.23
N LEU A 306 -11.45 4.78 -7.15
CA LEU A 306 -11.71 3.80 -6.11
C LEU A 306 -12.46 2.61 -6.69
N MET A 307 -11.87 1.43 -6.61
CA MET A 307 -12.45 0.17 -7.09
C MET A 307 -13.16 -0.60 -5.99
N GLY A 308 -12.77 -0.40 -4.73
CA GLY A 308 -13.34 -1.13 -3.60
C GLY A 308 -12.59 -0.88 -2.30
N ILE A 309 -12.98 -1.62 -1.26
CA ILE A 309 -12.29 -1.61 0.03
C ILE A 309 -11.70 -2.99 0.33
N VAL A 310 -10.51 -3.03 0.91
CA VAL A 310 -9.84 -4.27 1.33
C VAL A 310 -10.63 -4.88 2.48
N ALA A 311 -11.01 -6.17 2.40
CA ALA A 311 -11.80 -6.82 3.44
C ALA A 311 -11.00 -7.88 4.22
N SER A 312 -10.23 -8.71 3.53
CA SER A 312 -9.51 -9.83 4.14
C SER A 312 -8.26 -10.20 3.36
N ASN A 313 -7.27 -10.71 4.08
CA ASN A 313 -6.10 -11.39 3.53
C ASN A 313 -6.24 -12.91 3.68
N THR A 314 -5.67 -13.67 2.76
CA THR A 314 -5.75 -15.14 2.85
C THR A 314 -4.78 -15.66 3.90
N ARG A 315 -5.27 -16.51 4.81
CA ARG A 315 -4.46 -17.23 5.81
C ARG A 315 -4.57 -18.74 5.62
N ASP A 316 -3.45 -19.43 5.59
CA ASP A 316 -3.38 -20.87 5.75
C ASP A 316 -3.54 -21.22 7.23
N THR A 317 -4.66 -21.85 7.59
CA THR A 317 -4.94 -22.28 8.96
C THR A 317 -4.14 -23.52 9.39
N GLY A 318 -3.62 -24.32 8.44
CA GLY A 318 -2.79 -25.48 8.71
C GLY A 318 -1.32 -25.12 8.95
N ALA A 319 -0.80 -24.14 8.20
CA ALA A 319 0.57 -23.65 8.34
C ALA A 319 0.72 -22.41 9.24
N GLY A 320 -0.40 -21.76 9.62
CA GLY A 320 -0.39 -20.49 10.36
C GLY A 320 0.17 -19.31 9.55
N ALA A 321 0.30 -19.46 8.23
CA ALA A 321 0.96 -18.51 7.35
C ALA A 321 -0.05 -17.61 6.63
N THR A 322 0.19 -16.30 6.61
CA THR A 322 -0.59 -15.34 5.82
C THR A 322 0.00 -15.22 4.41
N TYR A 323 -0.83 -15.26 3.37
CA TYR A 323 -0.44 -14.99 1.98
C TYR A 323 -0.78 -13.53 1.63
N PRO A 324 0.14 -12.57 1.79
CA PRO A 324 -0.17 -11.16 1.68
C PRO A 324 -0.45 -10.69 0.25
N HIS A 325 -0.23 -11.54 -0.76
CA HIS A 325 -0.47 -11.23 -2.19
C HIS A 325 -1.71 -11.94 -2.74
N LEU A 326 -2.57 -12.46 -1.87
CA LEU A 326 -3.87 -12.99 -2.23
C LEU A 326 -4.91 -12.37 -1.30
N ASN A 327 -5.50 -11.27 -1.76
CA ASN A 327 -6.41 -10.47 -0.94
C ASN A 327 -7.73 -10.25 -1.64
N PHE A 328 -8.77 -10.14 -0.82
CA PHE A 328 -10.14 -9.98 -1.27
C PHE A 328 -10.66 -8.60 -0.89
N CYS A 329 -11.25 -7.92 -1.85
CA CYS A 329 -11.82 -6.59 -1.70
C CYS A 329 -13.30 -6.60 -2.06
N ILE A 330 -14.08 -5.77 -1.36
CA ILE A 330 -15.49 -5.54 -1.65
C ILE A 330 -15.56 -4.48 -2.77
N PRO A 331 -16.10 -4.82 -3.96
CA PRO A 331 -16.19 -3.86 -5.06
C PRO A 331 -17.03 -2.64 -4.66
N ILE A 332 -16.61 -1.45 -5.08
CA ILE A 332 -17.31 -0.20 -4.76
C ILE A 332 -18.74 -0.20 -5.32
N THR A 333 -18.97 -0.91 -6.44
CA THR A 333 -20.29 -1.07 -7.07
C THR A 333 -21.29 -1.83 -6.19
N VAL A 334 -20.83 -2.63 -5.22
CA VAL A 334 -21.69 -3.25 -4.19
C VAL A 334 -22.17 -2.19 -3.20
N LEU A 335 -21.30 -1.25 -2.83
CA LEU A 335 -21.55 -0.25 -1.77
C LEU A 335 -22.27 0.99 -2.31
N GLN A 336 -22.03 1.34 -3.58
CA GLN A 336 -22.45 2.59 -4.22
C GLN A 336 -23.97 2.87 -4.12
N PRO A 337 -24.88 1.90 -4.35
CA PRO A 337 -26.32 2.15 -4.21
C PRO A 337 -26.71 2.56 -2.79
N PHE A 338 -26.07 1.96 -1.78
CA PHE A 338 -26.33 2.23 -0.37
C PHE A 338 -25.76 3.58 0.05
N ILE A 339 -24.52 3.89 -0.36
CA ILE A 339 -23.88 5.21 -0.15
C ILE A 339 -24.75 6.31 -0.76
N ALA A 340 -25.20 6.15 -2.01
CA ALA A 340 -26.02 7.14 -2.70
C ALA A 340 -27.40 7.34 -2.04
N ARG A 341 -27.97 6.30 -1.43
CA ARG A 341 -29.23 6.41 -0.67
C ARG A 341 -28.99 7.10 0.66
N TYR A 342 -28.01 6.66 1.44
CA TYR A 342 -27.63 7.27 2.72
C TYR A 342 -27.32 8.76 2.59
N ARG A 343 -26.56 9.18 1.56
CA ARG A 343 -26.28 10.61 1.31
C ARG A 343 -27.52 11.46 1.05
N ARG A 344 -28.63 10.86 0.61
CA ARG A 344 -29.90 11.55 0.34
C ARG A 344 -30.85 11.52 1.54
N THR A 345 -30.83 10.44 2.33
CA THR A 345 -31.82 10.21 3.40
C THR A 345 -31.25 10.38 4.80
N SER A 346 -29.93 10.36 4.96
CA SER A 346 -29.23 10.25 6.24
C SER A 346 -29.68 9.07 7.11
N ASP A 347 -30.28 8.06 6.47
CA ASP A 347 -30.88 6.88 7.12
C ASP A 347 -29.91 5.68 7.06
N PRO A 348 -29.32 5.26 8.20
CA PRO A 348 -28.39 4.13 8.22
C PRO A 348 -29.03 2.79 7.82
N ASP A 349 -30.35 2.65 7.96
CA ASP A 349 -31.06 1.40 7.64
C ASP A 349 -31.00 1.07 6.15
N THR A 350 -30.64 2.06 5.32
CA THR A 350 -30.36 1.86 3.90
C THR A 350 -29.31 0.78 3.65
N PHE A 351 -28.33 0.61 4.54
CA PHE A 351 -27.27 -0.40 4.42
C PHE A 351 -27.69 -1.82 4.83
N THR A 352 -28.87 -2.01 5.43
CA THR A 352 -29.37 -3.35 5.83
C THR A 352 -29.46 -4.34 4.66
N GLY A 353 -29.56 -3.84 3.42
CA GLY A 353 -29.49 -4.66 2.22
C GLY A 353 -28.17 -5.45 2.07
N LEU A 354 -27.08 -5.01 2.69
CA LEU A 354 -25.80 -5.73 2.70
C LEU A 354 -25.89 -7.08 3.43
N ASN A 355 -26.80 -7.21 4.40
CA ASN A 355 -27.03 -8.48 5.13
C ASN A 355 -27.88 -9.47 4.30
N ARG A 356 -28.63 -8.97 3.31
CA ARG A 356 -29.63 -9.73 2.54
C ARG A 356 -29.11 -10.12 1.16
N VAL A 357 -28.15 -11.04 1.14
CA VAL A 357 -27.56 -11.56 -0.10
C VAL A 357 -28.03 -12.98 -0.43
N GLY A 358 -28.08 -13.31 -1.72
CA GLY A 358 -28.34 -14.66 -2.18
C GLY A 358 -27.18 -15.63 -1.89
N GLU A 359 -27.48 -16.93 -1.86
CA GLU A 359 -26.49 -17.99 -1.56
C GLU A 359 -25.25 -17.95 -2.47
N GLY A 360 -25.39 -17.57 -3.73
CA GLY A 360 -24.26 -17.49 -4.66
C GLY A 360 -23.18 -16.51 -4.19
N VAL A 361 -23.58 -15.39 -3.58
CA VAL A 361 -22.66 -14.40 -3.01
C VAL A 361 -22.02 -14.93 -1.74
N ARG A 362 -22.80 -15.59 -0.87
CA ARG A 362 -22.28 -16.22 0.36
C ARG A 362 -21.23 -17.29 0.02
N ALA A 363 -21.54 -18.17 -0.94
CA ALA A 363 -20.63 -19.22 -1.39
C ALA A 363 -19.32 -18.63 -1.96
N ALA A 364 -19.41 -17.54 -2.74
CA ALA A 364 -18.23 -16.86 -3.27
C ALA A 364 -17.32 -16.32 -2.16
N TRP A 365 -17.88 -15.67 -1.13
CA TRP A 365 -17.11 -15.14 0.01
C TRP A 365 -16.63 -16.21 1.00
N GLN A 366 -17.28 -17.37 1.02
CA GLN A 366 -16.78 -18.56 1.73
C GLN A 366 -15.75 -19.35 0.92
N LEU A 367 -15.39 -18.88 -0.28
CA LEU A 367 -14.50 -19.56 -1.22
C LEU A 367 -14.96 -20.99 -1.57
N GLN A 368 -16.27 -21.24 -1.49
CA GLN A 368 -16.89 -22.53 -1.80
C GLN A 368 -17.24 -22.61 -3.29
N ARG A 369 -16.80 -23.67 -3.95
CA ARG A 369 -17.27 -23.98 -5.30
C ARG A 369 -18.71 -24.49 -5.25
N ARG A 370 -19.63 -23.89 -6.02
CA ARG A 370 -20.76 -24.68 -6.53
C ARG A 370 -20.18 -25.69 -7.54
N PRO A 371 -20.38 -27.01 -7.37
CA PRO A 371 -19.94 -27.97 -8.37
C PRO A 371 -20.64 -27.63 -9.69
N ARG A 372 -19.89 -27.16 -10.69
CA ARG A 372 -20.35 -27.28 -12.07
C ARG A 372 -20.39 -28.78 -12.38
N PRO A 373 -21.46 -29.31 -13.00
CA PRO A 373 -21.38 -30.61 -13.62
C PRO A 373 -20.16 -30.59 -14.55
N LEU A 374 -19.22 -31.50 -14.32
CA LEU A 374 -18.11 -31.73 -15.24
C LEU A 374 -18.70 -32.21 -16.57
N SER A 375 -19.01 -31.30 -17.50
CA SER A 375 -19.09 -31.69 -18.90
C SER A 375 -17.67 -31.72 -19.43
N LYS A 376 -17.00 -32.86 -19.26
CA LYS A 376 -15.95 -33.24 -20.19
C LYS A 376 -16.63 -33.65 -21.49
N LEU A 377 -16.72 -32.71 -22.43
CA LEU A 377 -16.80 -32.99 -23.86
C LEU A 377 -15.78 -32.09 -24.54
#